data_AF-A0A015ILR4-F1
#
_entry.id   AF-A0A015ILR4-F1
#
_cell.length_a   1.000
_cell.length_b   1.000
_cell.length_c   1.000
_cell.angle_alpha   90.00
_cell.angle_beta   90.00
_cell.angle_gamma   90.00
#
_symmetry.space_group_name_H-M   'P 1'
#
loop_
_entity.id
_entity.type
_entity.pdbx_description
1 polymer ?
#
loop_
_entity_poly.entity_id
_entity_poly.type
_entity_poly.pdbx_seq_one_letter_code
_entity_poly.pdbx_strand_id
1 'polypeptide(L)'
;MIEICRDGKRPEIRAEIPLILKDLIQKCWDEIPENRPTIEEIIDVLTSEELFYKLLNLRLDLAALPSSSSDTKRLLDVPDSSELEPMPTTQIATDVVDS
;
A
#
# COMPACT_ATOMS: atom_id res chain seq x y z
N MET A 1 -10.51 0.33 15.34
CA MET A 1 -10.25 1.44 14.41
C MET A 1 -9.19 2.33 15.03
N ILE A 2 -8.07 2.57 14.36
CA ILE A 2 -6.91 3.29 14.92
C ILE A 2 -7.20 4.81 14.86
N GLU A 3 -6.91 5.55 15.93
CA GLU A 3 -7.21 7.00 16.06
C GLU A 3 -6.67 7.86 14.91
N ILE A 4 -5.58 7.43 14.27
CA ILE A 4 -4.93 8.10 13.13
C ILE A 4 -5.92 8.35 11.98
N CYS A 5 -6.93 7.49 11.81
CA CYS A 5 -7.90 7.60 10.72
C CYS A 5 -8.99 8.67 10.93
N ARG A 6 -9.21 9.15 12.17
CA ARG A 6 -10.37 10.02 12.46
C ARG A 6 -10.14 11.50 12.13
N ASP A 7 -8.90 11.97 12.22
CA ASP A 7 -8.57 13.40 12.12
C ASP A 7 -7.82 13.78 10.84
N GLY A 8 -7.79 12.91 9.83
CA GLY A 8 -6.98 13.15 8.62
C GLY A 8 -5.46 13.15 8.86
N LYS A 9 -5.00 12.81 10.08
CA LYS A 9 -3.58 12.72 10.43
C LYS A 9 -2.88 11.69 9.55
N ARG A 10 -1.64 11.99 9.16
CA ARG A 10 -0.75 11.11 8.40
C ARG A 10 0.57 10.95 9.15
N PRO A 11 1.21 9.77 9.08
CA PRO A 11 2.54 9.57 9.63
C PRO A 11 3.56 10.57 9.06
N GLU A 12 4.50 10.99 9.89
CA GLU A 12 5.64 11.78 9.45
C GLU A 12 6.55 10.93 8.56
N ILE A 13 6.95 11.49 7.40
CA ILE A 13 7.90 10.83 6.49
C ILE A 13 9.31 11.25 6.88
N ARG A 14 10.19 10.27 7.08
CA ARG A 14 11.58 10.50 7.49
C ARG A 14 12.34 11.41 6.53
N ALA A 15 13.25 12.21 7.07
CA ALA A 15 14.00 13.21 6.31
C ALA A 15 14.89 12.60 5.21
N GLU A 16 15.38 11.38 5.41
CA GLU A 16 16.29 10.68 4.49
C GLU A 16 15.60 10.19 3.21
N ILE A 17 14.26 10.13 3.20
CA ILE A 17 13.52 9.71 2.00
C ILE A 17 13.66 10.77 0.90
N PRO A 18 13.99 10.37 -0.34
CA PRO A 18 14.05 11.28 -1.49
C PRO A 18 12.76 12.09 -1.63
N LEU A 19 12.89 13.38 -1.97
CA LEU A 19 11.74 14.30 -2.08
C LEU A 19 10.66 13.77 -3.03
N ILE A 20 11.06 13.20 -4.17
CA ILE A 20 10.15 12.59 -5.15
C ILE A 20 9.24 11.50 -4.53
N LEU A 21 9.78 10.71 -3.59
CA LEU A 21 9.00 9.69 -2.88
C LEU A 21 8.12 10.31 -1.79
N LYS A 22 8.60 11.36 -1.11
CA LYS A 22 7.78 12.10 -0.14
C LYS A 22 6.54 12.69 -0.81
N ASP A 23 6.75 13.34 -1.95
CA ASP A 23 5.68 13.97 -2.73
C ASP A 23 4.69 12.91 -3.25
N LEU A 24 5.19 11.77 -3.73
CA LEU A 24 4.34 10.66 -4.17
C LEU A 24 3.49 10.10 -3.01
N ILE A 25 4.12 9.80 -1.86
CA ILE A 25 3.40 9.32 -0.68
C ILE A 25 2.33 10.33 -0.24
N GLN A 26 2.66 11.63 -0.29
CA GLN A 26 1.72 12.70 0.02
C GLN A 26 0.50 12.74 -0.89
N LYS A 27 0.70 12.56 -2.20
CA LYS A 27 -0.41 12.49 -3.15
C LYS A 27 -1.24 11.21 -2.98
N CYS A 28 -0.61 10.07 -2.71
CA CYS A 28 -1.31 8.79 -2.53
C CYS A 28 -2.34 8.79 -1.39
N TRP A 29 -2.10 9.57 -0.34
CA TRP A 29 -2.98 9.64 0.82
C TRP A 29 -3.67 11.00 1.00
N ASP A 30 -3.79 11.76 -0.10
CA ASP A 30 -4.49 13.05 -0.13
C ASP A 30 -5.90 12.91 0.46
N GLU A 31 -6.33 13.96 1.16
CA GLU A 31 -7.65 14.01 1.78
C GLU A 31 -8.75 14.00 0.73
N ILE A 32 -8.53 14.67 -0.40
CA ILE A 32 -9.41 14.72 -1.56
C ILE A 32 -9.10 13.51 -2.44
N PRO A 33 -10.02 12.53 -2.58
CA PRO A 33 -9.77 11.32 -3.36
C PRO A 33 -9.37 11.56 -4.81
N GLU A 34 -9.89 12.62 -5.42
CA GLU A 34 -9.66 13.00 -6.82
C GLU A 34 -8.22 13.50 -7.06
N ASN A 35 -7.52 13.92 -6.01
CA ASN A 35 -6.12 14.33 -6.09
C ASN A 35 -5.15 13.13 -6.03
N ARG A 36 -5.65 11.94 -5.71
CA ARG A 36 -4.80 10.76 -5.59
C ARG A 36 -4.38 10.31 -7.00
N PRO A 37 -3.10 9.92 -7.16
CA PRO A 37 -2.60 9.50 -8.44
C PRO A 37 -3.21 8.17 -8.86
N THR A 38 -3.31 7.94 -10.17
CA THR A 38 -3.68 6.62 -10.69
C THR A 38 -2.53 5.63 -10.49
N ILE A 39 -2.81 4.33 -10.66
CA ILE A 39 -1.77 3.33 -10.54
C ILE A 39 -0.70 3.49 -11.63
N GLU A 40 -1.08 3.95 -12.82
CA GLU A 40 -0.18 4.25 -13.93
C GLU A 40 0.76 5.39 -13.56
N GLU A 41 0.25 6.50 -13.01
CA GLU A 41 1.07 7.63 -12.56
C GLU A 41 2.04 7.24 -11.43
N ILE A 42 1.60 6.35 -10.53
CA ILE A 42 2.47 5.80 -9.48
C ILE A 42 3.61 4.99 -10.12
N ILE A 43 3.31 4.11 -11.08
CA ILE A 43 4.31 3.29 -11.77
C ILE A 43 5.30 4.19 -12.52
N ASP A 44 4.83 5.23 -13.20
CA ASP A 44 5.68 6.17 -13.93
C ASP A 44 6.70 6.85 -12.99
N VAL A 45 6.26 7.28 -11.80
CA VAL A 45 7.18 7.87 -10.81
C VAL A 45 8.15 6.83 -10.26
N LEU A 46 7.66 5.64 -9.89
CA LEU A 46 8.48 4.58 -9.29
C LEU A 46 9.50 3.97 -10.25
N THR A 47 9.24 4.04 -11.55
CA THR A 47 10.14 3.56 -12.61
C THR A 47 10.96 4.68 -13.26
N SER A 48 10.75 5.93 -12.85
CA SER A 48 11.48 7.08 -13.39
C SER A 48 12.99 6.97 -13.14
N GLU A 49 13.79 7.35 -14.14
CA GLU A 49 15.24 7.39 -14.02
C GLU A 49 15.68 8.33 -12.89
N GLU A 50 14.97 9.44 -12.69
CA GLU A 50 15.23 10.39 -11.60
C GLU A 50 15.16 9.71 -10.23
N LEU A 51 14.14 8.89 -9.99
CA LEU A 51 14.00 8.14 -8.74
C LEU A 51 15.09 7.08 -8.61
N PHE A 52 15.43 6.39 -9.70
CA PHE A 52 16.49 5.39 -9.71
C PHE A 52 17.84 6.01 -9.29
N TYR A 53 18.26 7.13 -9.87
CA TYR A 53 19.50 7.81 -9.49
C TYR A 53 19.48 8.32 -8.04
N LYS A 54 18.34 8.84 -7.55
CA LYS A 54 18.22 9.25 -6.14
C LYS A 54 18.27 8.07 -5.17
N LEU A 55 17.69 6.93 -5.53
CA LEU A 55 17.72 5.72 -4.70
C LEU A 55 19.12 5.08 -4.69
N LEU A 56 19.83 5.11 -5.81
CA LEU A 56 21.25 4.71 -5.88
C LEU A 56 22.11 5.57 -4.94
N ASN A 57 21.82 6.86 -4.84
CA ASN A 57 22.53 7.79 -3.95
C ASN A 57 22.18 7.61 -2.46
N LEU A 58 21.13 6.87 -2.11
CA LEU A 58 20.74 6.56 -0.72
C LEU A 58 21.50 5.36 -0.12
N ARG A 59 22.32 4.67 -0.93
CA ARG A 59 23.17 3.54 -0.55
C ARG A 59 22.39 2.38 0.08
N LEU A 60 21.87 1.50 -0.77
CA LEU A 60 21.75 0.08 -0.40
C LEU A 60 23.15 -0.38 0.05
N ASP A 61 23.32 -0.73 1.32
CA ASP A 61 24.38 -1.66 1.71
C ASP A 61 24.01 -3.04 1.15
N LEU A 62 23.99 -3.18 -0.17
CA LEU A 62 23.82 -4.45 -0.87
C LEU A 62 24.95 -5.42 -0.51
N ALA A 63 26.08 -4.88 -0.05
CA ALA A 63 27.20 -5.60 0.55
C ALA A 63 26.87 -6.26 1.91
N ALA A 64 25.74 -5.94 2.55
CA ALA A 64 25.31 -6.54 3.83
C ALA A 64 24.26 -7.66 3.65
N LEU A 65 23.77 -7.92 2.44
CA LEU A 65 22.94 -9.11 2.18
C LEU A 65 23.84 -10.34 2.09
N PRO A 66 23.63 -11.38 2.91
CA PRO A 66 24.35 -12.63 2.74
C PRO A 66 23.99 -13.23 1.37
N SER A 67 25.02 -13.51 0.57
CA SER A 67 24.92 -14.25 -0.68
C SER A 67 24.20 -15.58 -0.45
N SER A 68 23.18 -15.86 -1.26
CA SER A 68 22.36 -17.07 -1.35
C SER A 68 22.94 -18.38 -0.75
N SER A 69 22.15 -19.10 0.06
CA SER A 69 22.13 -20.57 0.11
C SER A 69 21.03 -21.16 1.02
N SER A 70 19.97 -21.69 0.41
CA SER A 70 19.12 -22.86 0.76
C SER A 70 18.48 -23.06 2.16
N ASP A 71 17.14 -23.25 2.10
CA ASP A 71 16.28 -24.13 2.93
C ASP A 71 16.10 -23.90 4.44
N THR A 72 14.85 -23.59 4.86
CA THR A 72 14.08 -24.33 5.90
C THR A 72 12.64 -23.78 6.08
N LYS A 73 11.71 -24.25 5.23
CA LYS A 73 10.40 -24.87 5.56
C LYS A 73 9.75 -24.62 6.96
N ARG A 74 8.45 -24.23 6.90
CA ARG A 74 7.31 -24.24 7.88
C ARG A 74 7.22 -23.02 8.82
N LEU A 75 6.08 -22.39 9.14
CA LEU A 75 4.67 -22.81 9.17
C LEU A 75 3.78 -21.55 9.19
N LEU A 76 2.89 -21.35 8.23
CA LEU A 76 1.67 -20.55 8.43
C LEU A 76 0.53 -21.48 8.05
N ASP A 77 -0.17 -21.99 9.06
CA ASP A 77 -1.42 -22.74 8.87
C ASP A 77 -2.47 -21.76 8.36
N VAL A 78 -2.48 -21.51 7.06
CA VAL A 78 -3.57 -20.82 6.38
C VAL A 78 -4.68 -21.86 6.19
N PRO A 79 -5.89 -21.64 6.73
CA PRO A 79 -7.00 -22.54 6.51
C PRO A 79 -7.26 -22.74 5.03
N ASP A 80 -7.56 -23.98 4.62
CA ASP A 80 -7.88 -24.30 3.24
C ASP A 80 -9.10 -23.48 2.79
N SER A 81 -9.07 -23.00 1.56
CA SER A 81 -10.08 -22.08 1.01
C SER A 81 -11.49 -22.70 0.94
N SER A 82 -11.58 -24.02 1.15
CA SER A 82 -12.81 -24.79 1.29
C SER A 82 -13.60 -24.49 2.58
N GLU A 83 -13.00 -23.87 3.61
CA GLU A 83 -13.66 -23.54 4.89
C GLU A 83 -14.13 -22.07 5.00
N LEU A 84 -13.99 -21.27 3.94
CA LEU A 84 -14.45 -19.88 3.93
C LEU A 84 -15.96 -19.83 3.63
N GLU A 85 -16.77 -19.72 4.69
CA GLU A 85 -18.20 -19.43 4.54
C GLU A 85 -18.40 -18.03 3.90
N PRO A 86 -19.25 -17.87 2.86
CA PRO A 86 -19.45 -16.60 2.20
C PRO A 86 -20.11 -15.58 3.14
N MET A 87 -19.61 -14.34 3.13
CA MET A 87 -20.18 -13.24 3.92
C MET A 87 -21.64 -12.95 3.51
N PRO A 88 -22.55 -12.68 4.46
CA PRO A 88 -23.96 -12.49 4.15
C PRO A 88 -24.15 -11.18 3.36
N THR A 89 -24.67 -11.30 2.14
CA THR A 89 -25.12 -10.14 1.37
C THR A 89 -26.46 -9.68 1.95
N THR A 90 -26.49 -8.49 2.54
CA THR A 90 -27.73 -7.88 2.99
C THR A 90 -28.57 -7.53 1.75
N GLN A 91 -29.68 -8.23 1.55
CA GLN A 91 -30.65 -7.90 0.51
C GLN A 91 -31.36 -6.61 0.92
N ILE A 92 -31.21 -5.57 0.09
CA ILE A 92 -31.98 -4.34 0.21
C ILE A 92 -33.39 -4.68 -0.30
N ALA A 93 -34.34 -4.86 0.62
CA ALA A 93 -35.74 -5.07 0.24
C ALA A 93 -36.24 -3.78 -0.45
N THR A 94 -36.60 -3.93 -1.72
CA THR A 94 -37.38 -2.93 -2.44
C THR A 94 -38.83 -3.32 -2.30
N ASP A 95 -39.53 -2.73 -1.32
CA ASP A 95 -40.99 -2.78 -1.31
C ASP A 95 -41.52 -1.44 -1.79
N VAL A 96 -41.84 -1.44 -3.08
CA VAL A 96 -42.81 -0.56 -3.70
C VAL A 96 -44.20 -1.16 -3.45
N VAL A 97 -45.20 -0.29 -3.31
CA VAL A 97 -46.65 -0.41 -3.63
C VAL A 97 -47.66 -0.95 -2.57
N ASP A 98 -48.41 0.04 -2.04
CA ASP A 98 -49.89 0.19 -1.97
C ASP A 98 -50.74 -0.17 -0.75
N SER A 99 -51.75 0.71 -0.60
CA SER A 99 -53.06 0.66 0.09
C SER A 99 -53.13 0.73 1.62
#